data_AF-A0A2H6N5X8-F1
#
_entry.id   AF-A0A2H6N5X8-F1
#
_cell.length_a   1.000
_cell.length_b   1.000
_cell.length_c   1.000
_cell.angle_alpha   90.00
_cell.angle_beta   90.00
_cell.angle_gamma   90.00
#
_symmetry.space_group_name_H-M   'P 1'
#
loop_
_entity.id
_entity.type
_entity.pdbx_description
1 polymer ?
#
loop_
_entity_poly.entity_id
_entity_poly.type
_entity_poly.pdbx_seq_one_letter_code
_entity_poly.pdbx_strand_id
1 'polypeptide(L)'
;YITRFCNPSRLMTGEDGYYFTNLCCAVAFIEKLDAQSLNLSQEDFDRYMSGQTSPKKQEPENWPANVCVGMRQMYRNLGLLSQLNERQERIVSEAKKLERDLIDWTDGITKEVQEIVEKYPLEIKAPNPALAAIDSENVENDKLPPPLQPQVYAG
;
A
#
# COMPACT_ATOMS: atom_id res chain seq x y z
N TYR A 1 12.01 -17.83 48.41
CA TYR A 1 13.44 -17.73 48.76
C TYR A 1 13.65 -16.79 49.94
N ILE A 2 13.25 -15.52 49.85
CA ILE A 2 13.41 -14.51 50.92
C ILE A 2 12.82 -14.98 52.25
N THR A 3 11.57 -15.46 52.28
CA THR A 3 10.92 -16.03 53.48
C THR A 3 11.69 -17.17 54.13
N ARG A 4 12.48 -17.94 53.36
CA ARG A 4 13.19 -19.14 53.84
C ARG A 4 14.61 -18.84 54.35
N PHE A 5 15.27 -17.82 53.80
CA PHE A 5 16.71 -17.60 54.00
C PHE A 5 17.09 -16.21 54.53
N CYS A 6 16.13 -15.27 54.62
CA CYS A 6 16.39 -13.95 55.19
C CYS A 6 16.37 -13.99 56.73
N ASN A 7 17.17 -13.13 57.37
CA ASN A 7 17.13 -12.97 58.82
C ASN A 7 15.75 -12.44 59.25
N PRO A 8 15.00 -13.14 60.11
CA PRO A 8 13.65 -12.75 60.53
C PRO A 8 13.56 -11.33 61.12
N SER A 9 14.60 -10.85 61.79
CA SER A 9 14.63 -9.50 62.36
C SER A 9 14.47 -8.41 61.29
N ARG A 10 15.02 -8.62 60.09
CA ARG A 10 14.88 -7.69 58.94
C ARG A 10 13.51 -7.75 58.27
N LEU A 11 12.79 -8.86 58.38
CA LEU A 11 11.44 -8.99 57.83
C LEU A 11 10.35 -8.52 58.80
N MET A 12 10.64 -8.51 60.10
CA MET A 12 9.69 -8.13 61.15
C MET A 12 9.85 -6.68 61.63
N THR A 13 10.90 -5.97 61.21
CA THR A 13 11.14 -4.57 61.58
C THR A 13 11.67 -3.76 60.41
N GLY A 14 11.29 -2.48 60.34
CA GLY A 14 11.76 -1.54 59.32
C GLY A 14 10.96 -1.55 58.01
N GLU A 15 11.42 -0.74 57.05
CA GLU A 15 10.77 -0.50 55.76
C GLU A 15 10.83 -1.73 54.82
N ASP A 16 11.93 -2.51 54.86
CA ASP A 16 12.10 -3.72 54.05
C ASP A 16 11.01 -4.76 54.33
N GLY A 17 10.69 -4.98 55.61
CA GLY A 17 9.61 -5.88 56.04
C GLY A 17 8.23 -5.41 55.58
N TYR A 18 7.99 -4.10 55.62
CA TYR A 18 6.75 -3.49 55.13
C TYR A 18 6.58 -3.69 53.62
N TYR A 19 7.59 -3.38 52.81
CA TYR A 19 7.54 -3.58 51.36
C TYR A 19 7.42 -5.06 50.99
N PHE A 20 8.14 -5.95 51.67
CA PHE A 20 8.04 -7.38 51.43
C PHE A 20 6.63 -7.91 51.76
N THR A 21 6.04 -7.47 52.86
CA THR A 21 4.67 -7.84 53.24
C THR A 21 3.66 -7.31 52.22
N ASN A 22 3.76 -6.04 51.83
CA ASN A 22 2.90 -5.46 50.80
C ASN A 22 3.03 -6.20 49.45
N LEU A 23 4.24 -6.60 49.08
CA LEU A 23 4.47 -7.39 47.88
C LEU A 23 3.76 -8.75 47.98
N CYS A 24 3.89 -9.46 49.10
CA CYS A 24 3.19 -10.71 49.33
C CYS A 24 1.66 -10.55 49.31
N CYS A 25 1.14 -9.48 49.92
CA CYS A 25 -0.28 -9.14 49.88
C CYS A 25 -0.76 -8.85 48.44
N ALA A 26 0.01 -8.09 47.66
CA ALA A 26 -0.31 -7.77 46.28
C ALA A 26 -0.33 -9.03 45.41
N VAL A 27 0.64 -9.94 45.57
CA VAL A 27 0.66 -11.22 44.85
C VAL A 27 -0.56 -12.07 45.22
N ALA A 28 -0.84 -12.25 46.51
CA ALA A 28 -1.99 -13.01 46.96
C ALA A 28 -3.33 -12.40 46.51
N PHE A 29 -3.39 -11.06 46.40
CA PHE A 29 -4.54 -10.36 45.83
C PHE A 29 -4.70 -10.65 44.33
N ILE A 30 -3.62 -10.61 43.55
CA ILE A 30 -3.64 -10.94 42.12
C ILE A 30 -4.08 -12.39 41.88
N GLU A 31 -3.61 -13.34 42.70
CA GLU A 31 -3.99 -14.75 42.63
C GLU A 31 -5.48 -14.99 42.91
N LYS A 32 -6.10 -14.13 43.72
CA LYS A 32 -7.50 -14.24 44.15
C LYS A 32 -8.37 -13.10 43.62
N LEU A 33 -7.93 -12.47 42.53
CA LEU A 33 -8.58 -11.29 41.97
C LEU A 33 -9.96 -11.67 41.42
N ASP A 34 -10.99 -10.92 41.83
CA ASP A 34 -12.37 -11.12 41.42
C ASP A 34 -13.01 -9.83 40.86
N ALA A 35 -14.21 -9.98 40.30
CA ALA A 35 -14.94 -8.87 39.70
C ALA A 35 -15.26 -7.76 40.72
N GLN A 36 -15.63 -8.14 41.94
CA GLN A 36 -16.01 -7.22 43.00
C GLN A 36 -14.83 -6.35 43.44
N SER A 37 -13.64 -6.92 43.53
CA SER A 37 -12.39 -6.20 43.87
C SER A 37 -12.06 -5.09 42.88
N LEU A 38 -12.54 -5.21 41.63
CA LEU A 38 -12.35 -4.20 40.58
C LEU A 38 -13.59 -3.32 40.34
N ASN A 39 -14.65 -3.45 41.15
CA ASN A 39 -15.95 -2.80 40.93
C ASN A 39 -16.53 -3.09 39.54
N LEU A 40 -16.39 -4.33 39.06
CA LEU A 40 -16.94 -4.80 37.79
C LEU A 40 -18.11 -5.76 38.00
N SER A 41 -18.96 -5.87 36.98
CA SER A 41 -19.90 -6.98 36.90
C SER A 41 -19.12 -8.28 36.62
N GLN A 42 -19.67 -9.42 37.06
CA GLN A 42 -19.07 -10.73 36.77
C GLN A 42 -18.94 -10.96 35.26
N GLU A 43 -19.95 -10.54 34.49
CA GLU A 43 -19.95 -10.64 33.04
C GLU A 43 -18.81 -9.85 32.38
N ASP A 44 -18.59 -8.59 32.79
CA ASP A 44 -17.50 -7.77 32.24
C ASP A 44 -16.14 -8.32 32.63
N PHE A 45 -16.00 -8.79 33.86
CA PHE A 45 -14.79 -9.42 34.35
C PHE A 45 -14.41 -10.65 33.51
N ASP A 46 -15.35 -11.57 33.31
CA ASP A 46 -15.13 -12.79 32.53
C ASP A 46 -14.85 -12.46 31.05
N ARG A 47 -15.50 -11.44 30.50
CA ARG A 47 -15.27 -10.98 29.13
C ARG A 47 -13.84 -10.44 28.95
N TYR A 48 -13.30 -9.72 29.94
CA TYR A 48 -11.92 -9.25 29.92
C TYR A 48 -10.91 -10.39 30.17
N MET A 49 -11.17 -11.29 31.12
CA MET A 49 -10.28 -12.41 31.45
C MET A 49 -10.23 -13.46 30.34
N SER A 50 -11.32 -13.64 29.58
CA SER A 50 -11.36 -14.52 28.39
C SER A 50 -10.71 -13.90 27.15
N GLY A 51 -10.32 -12.62 27.21
CA GLY A 51 -9.72 -11.89 26.09
C GLY A 51 -10.70 -11.57 24.96
N GLN A 52 -12.01 -11.77 25.15
CA GLN A 52 -13.03 -11.46 24.14
C GLN A 52 -13.20 -9.96 23.95
N THR A 53 -12.94 -9.15 24.99
CA THR A 53 -12.84 -7.70 24.87
C THR A 53 -11.63 -7.18 25.62
N SER A 54 -11.04 -6.09 25.13
CA SER A 54 -10.06 -5.30 25.89
C SER A 54 -10.82 -4.19 26.63
N PRO A 55 -10.51 -3.90 27.90
CA PRO A 55 -11.03 -2.72 28.57
C PRO A 55 -10.64 -1.50 27.74
N LYS A 56 -11.64 -0.88 27.11
CA LYS A 56 -11.62 0.30 26.22
C LYS A 56 -10.28 0.59 25.52
N LYS A 57 -10.29 0.57 24.18
CA LYS A 57 -9.43 1.44 23.35
C LYS A 57 -9.55 2.87 23.89
N GLN A 58 -8.68 3.27 24.81
CA GLN A 58 -8.55 4.67 25.17
C GLN A 58 -8.00 5.34 23.93
N GLU A 59 -8.72 6.36 23.45
CA GLU A 59 -8.18 7.24 22.42
C GLU A 59 -6.78 7.68 22.83
N PRO A 60 -5.82 7.73 21.90
CA PRO A 60 -4.41 8.06 22.17
C PRO A 60 -4.23 9.39 22.94
N GLU A 61 -5.23 10.25 22.91
CA GLU A 61 -5.28 11.57 23.55
C GLU A 61 -5.39 11.53 25.09
N ASN A 62 -5.90 10.44 25.71
CA ASN A 62 -6.26 10.45 27.14
C ASN A 62 -5.55 9.38 28.00
N TRP A 63 -4.35 8.95 27.59
CA TRP A 63 -3.59 7.94 28.34
C TRP A 63 -3.00 8.54 29.63
N PRO A 64 -3.25 7.95 30.81
CA PRO A 64 -2.56 8.37 32.02
C PRO A 64 -1.05 8.18 31.85
N ALA A 65 -0.25 9.10 32.43
CA ALA A 65 1.22 9.11 32.32
C ALA A 65 1.90 7.79 32.77
N ASN A 66 1.16 6.92 33.44
CA ASN A 66 1.65 5.68 34.06
C ASN A 66 1.62 4.44 33.16
N VAL A 67 1.21 4.54 31.88
CA VAL A 67 1.25 3.39 30.97
C VAL A 67 2.67 3.15 30.45
N CYS A 68 3.14 1.90 30.56
CA CYS A 68 4.45 1.45 30.11
C CYS A 68 4.71 1.86 28.64
N VAL A 69 5.90 2.39 28.38
CA VAL A 69 6.33 2.90 27.06
C VAL A 69 6.13 1.87 25.94
N GLY A 70 6.39 0.59 26.22
CA GLY A 70 6.18 -0.50 25.26
C GLY A 70 4.72 -0.67 24.85
N MET A 71 3.79 -0.52 25.80
CA MET A 71 2.36 -0.63 25.52
C MET A 71 1.87 0.56 24.69
N ARG A 72 2.34 1.78 24.98
CA ARG A 72 2.06 2.96 24.16
C ARG A 72 2.55 2.79 22.72
N GLN A 73 3.78 2.27 22.55
CA GLN A 73 4.34 2.01 21.23
C GLN A 73 3.54 0.95 20.47
N MET A 74 3.11 -0.11 21.15
CA MET A 74 2.29 -1.17 20.55
C MET A 74 0.97 -0.63 20.01
N TYR A 75 0.24 0.18 20.79
CA TYR A 75 -1.01 0.78 20.31
C TYR A 75 -0.80 1.76 19.16
N ARG A 76 0.29 2.55 19.19
CA ARG A 76 0.68 3.39 18.06
C ARG A 76 0.92 2.56 16.80
N ASN A 77 1.69 1.48 16.92
CA ASN A 77 1.96 0.57 15.80
C ASN A 77 0.67 -0.06 15.26
N LEU A 78 -0.25 -0.47 16.13
CA LEU A 78 -1.55 -1.01 15.71
C LEU A 78 -2.36 0.01 14.90
N GLY A 79 -2.36 1.27 15.31
CA GLY A 79 -2.99 2.37 14.55
C GLY A 79 -2.35 2.56 13.18
N LEU A 80 -1.02 2.52 13.09
CA LEU A 80 -0.29 2.63 11.83
C LEU A 80 -0.58 1.44 10.89
N LEU A 81 -0.61 0.21 11.42
CA LEU A 81 -0.93 -0.99 10.66
C LEU A 81 -2.37 -0.95 10.11
N SER A 82 -3.32 -0.45 10.90
CA SER A 82 -4.71 -0.27 10.43
C SER A 82 -4.78 0.71 9.25
N GLN A 83 -4.09 1.86 9.35
CA GLN A 83 -4.04 2.84 8.25
C GLN A 83 -3.33 2.29 7.01
N LEU A 84 -2.27 1.51 7.21
CA LEU A 84 -1.56 0.86 6.11
C LEU A 84 -2.46 -0.11 5.36
N ASN A 85 -3.22 -0.94 6.09
CA ASN A 85 -4.14 -1.90 5.51
C ASN A 85 -5.22 -1.20 4.67
N GLU A 86 -5.83 -0.13 5.19
CA GLU A 86 -6.83 0.65 4.45
C GLU A 86 -6.25 1.26 3.16
N ARG A 87 -5.04 1.82 3.23
CA ARG A 87 -4.35 2.35 2.04
C ARG A 87 -4.07 1.27 1.01
N GLN A 88 -3.63 0.10 1.45
CA GLN A 88 -3.34 -1.02 0.56
C GLN A 88 -4.61 -1.52 -0.13
N GLU A 89 -5.71 -1.66 0.60
CA GLU A 89 -7.00 -2.05 0.03
C GLU A 89 -7.46 -1.05 -1.03
N ARG A 90 -7.35 0.25 -0.75
CA ARG A 90 -7.69 1.32 -1.70
C ARG A 90 -6.81 1.29 -2.95
N ILE A 91 -5.50 1.12 -2.80
CA ILE A 91 -4.58 1.05 -3.95
C ILE A 91 -4.92 -0.15 -4.83
N VAL A 92 -5.18 -1.32 -4.23
CA VAL A 92 -5.55 -2.52 -4.97
C VAL A 92 -6.90 -2.36 -5.66
N SER A 93 -7.89 -1.72 -5.02
CA SER A 93 -9.19 -1.49 -5.65
C SER A 93 -9.08 -0.55 -6.85
N GLU A 94 -8.32 0.54 -6.72
CA GLU A 94 -8.11 1.50 -7.82
C GLU A 94 -7.27 0.88 -8.95
N ALA A 95 -6.26 0.06 -8.65
CA ALA A 95 -5.48 -0.64 -9.67
C ALA A 95 -6.36 -1.61 -10.47
N LYS A 96 -7.22 -2.38 -9.81
CA LYS A 96 -8.20 -3.27 -10.47
C LYS A 96 -9.23 -2.50 -11.30
N LYS A 97 -9.59 -1.29 -10.88
CA LYS A 97 -10.48 -0.42 -11.64
C LYS A 97 -9.80 0.05 -12.92
N LEU A 98 -8.58 0.58 -12.81
CA LEU A 98 -7.78 1.03 -13.94
C LEU A 98 -7.52 -0.10 -14.95
N GLU A 99 -7.28 -1.32 -14.46
CA GLU A 99 -7.14 -2.51 -15.31
C GLU A 99 -8.37 -2.73 -16.20
N ARG A 100 -9.58 -2.65 -15.63
CA ARG A 100 -10.83 -2.77 -16.41
C ARG A 100 -11.00 -1.61 -17.36
N ASP A 101 -10.77 -0.38 -16.90
CA ASP A 101 -10.93 0.83 -17.72
C ASP A 101 -10.01 0.79 -18.96
N LEU A 102 -8.79 0.24 -18.84
CA LEU A 102 -7.87 0.06 -19.96
C LEU A 102 -8.34 -0.98 -20.98
N ILE A 103 -8.92 -2.09 -20.51
CA ILE A 103 -9.49 -3.13 -21.39
C ILE A 103 -10.67 -2.55 -22.14
N ASP A 104 -11.62 -1.92 -21.44
CA ASP A 104 -12.81 -1.32 -22.02
C ASP A 104 -12.45 -0.24 -23.06
N TRP A 105 -11.45 0.58 -22.76
CA TRP A 105 -10.95 1.59 -23.71
C TRP A 105 -10.35 0.95 -24.96
N THR A 106 -9.53 -0.08 -24.80
CA THR A 106 -8.88 -0.77 -25.93
C THR A 106 -9.89 -1.44 -26.83
N ASP A 107 -10.88 -2.12 -26.24
CA ASP A 107 -11.97 -2.77 -26.96
C ASP A 107 -12.86 -1.75 -27.67
N GLY A 108 -13.17 -0.63 -27.00
CA GLY A 108 -13.93 0.49 -27.56
C GLY A 108 -13.26 1.07 -28.81
N ILE A 109 -11.97 1.42 -28.73
CA ILE A 109 -11.22 1.96 -29.87
C ILE A 109 -11.12 0.93 -31.00
N THR A 110 -10.84 -0.33 -30.69
CA THR A 110 -10.74 -1.39 -31.71
C THR A 110 -12.05 -1.53 -32.48
N LYS A 111 -13.17 -1.50 -31.77
CA LYS A 111 -14.50 -1.57 -32.37
C LYS A 111 -14.82 -0.34 -33.23
N GLU A 112 -14.58 0.87 -32.72
CA GLU A 112 -14.81 2.11 -33.48
C GLU A 112 -13.99 2.15 -34.78
N VAL A 113 -12.71 1.75 -34.71
CA VAL A 113 -11.84 1.68 -35.89
C VAL A 113 -12.38 0.65 -36.89
N GLN A 114 -12.77 -0.54 -36.43
CA GLN A 114 -13.34 -1.58 -37.28
C GLN A 114 -14.61 -1.11 -37.99
N GLU A 115 -15.51 -0.44 -37.26
CA GLU A 115 -16.74 0.14 -37.83
C GLU A 115 -16.44 1.17 -38.92
N ILE A 116 -15.42 2.03 -38.74
CA ILE A 116 -15.03 3.03 -39.75
C ILE A 116 -14.45 2.36 -40.99
N VAL A 117 -13.58 1.36 -40.82
CA VAL A 117 -12.96 0.63 -41.94
C VAL A 117 -14.03 -0.11 -42.77
N GLU A 118 -15.00 -0.74 -42.11
CA GLU A 118 -16.11 -1.43 -42.77
C GLU A 118 -17.05 -0.44 -43.49
N LYS A 119 -17.30 0.72 -42.89
CA LYS A 119 -18.20 1.75 -43.46
C LYS A 119 -17.57 2.51 -44.63
N TYR A 120 -16.24 2.66 -44.65
CA TYR A 120 -15.50 3.39 -45.68
C TYR A 120 -14.32 2.56 -46.23
N PRO A 121 -14.58 1.51 -47.02
CA PRO A 121 -13.52 0.69 -47.60
C PRO A 121 -12.68 1.52 -48.59
N LEU A 122 -11.39 1.65 -48.32
CA LEU A 122 -10.45 2.35 -49.19
C LEU A 122 -10.03 1.43 -50.35
N GLU A 123 -10.64 1.61 -51.53
CA GLU A 123 -10.17 0.98 -52.76
C GLU A 123 -8.90 1.69 -53.27
N ILE A 124 -7.73 1.22 -52.82
CA ILE A 124 -6.45 1.65 -53.39
C ILE A 124 -6.26 0.89 -54.70
N LYS A 125 -6.63 1.52 -55.83
CA LYS A 125 -6.24 1.01 -57.15
C LYS A 125 -4.71 0.94 -57.19
N ALA A 126 -4.17 -0.22 -57.56
CA ALA A 126 -2.74 -0.38 -57.81
C ALA A 126 -2.24 0.74 -58.75
N PRO A 127 -1.03 1.30 -58.54
CA PRO A 127 -0.48 2.31 -59.44
C PRO A 127 -0.56 1.77 -60.85
N ASN A 128 -1.34 2.42 -61.71
CA ASN A 128 -1.54 1.97 -63.07
C ASN A 128 -0.18 2.09 -63.77
N PRO A 129 0.50 0.99 -64.17
CA PRO A 129 1.86 1.07 -64.69
C PRO A 129 1.94 1.91 -65.98
N ALA A 130 0.81 2.08 -66.68
CA ALA A 130 0.69 2.96 -67.83
C ALA A 130 0.85 4.47 -67.52
N LEU A 131 0.57 4.92 -66.27
CA LEU A 131 0.73 6.32 -65.86
C LEU A 131 2.11 6.63 -65.26
N ALA A 132 2.91 5.61 -64.93
CA ALA A 132 4.29 5.78 -64.49
C ALA A 132 5.28 5.89 -65.66
N ALA A 133 4.84 5.51 -66.87
CA ALA A 133 5.66 5.45 -68.09
C ALA A 133 5.58 6.74 -68.95
N ILE A 134 5.32 7.90 -68.33
CA ILE A 134 5.26 9.19 -69.06
C ILE A 134 6.64 9.57 -69.62
N ASP A 135 7.72 9.07 -69.01
CA ASP A 135 9.12 9.27 -69.46
C ASP A 135 9.60 8.25 -70.50
N SER A 136 8.80 7.24 -70.87
CA SER A 136 9.22 6.16 -71.77
C SER A 136 9.19 6.54 -73.27
N GLU A 137 8.68 7.72 -73.61
CA GLU A 137 8.64 8.25 -74.99
C GLU A 137 9.64 9.42 -75.15
N ASN A 138 10.81 9.36 -74.52
CA ASN A 138 11.93 10.20 -74.95
C ASN A 138 12.62 9.51 -76.13
N VAL A 139 12.06 9.70 -77.33
CA VAL A 139 12.75 9.36 -78.59
C VAL A 139 14.09 10.08 -78.57
N GLU A 140 15.20 9.34 -78.57
CA GLU A 140 16.56 9.86 -78.75
C GLU A 140 16.61 10.73 -80.00
N ASN A 141 16.39 12.03 -79.82
CA ASN A 141 16.59 13.00 -80.88
C ASN A 141 18.06 13.41 -80.82
N ASP A 142 18.88 12.76 -81.65
CA ASP A 142 20.33 12.95 -81.87
C ASP A 142 20.75 14.36 -82.33
N LYS A 143 20.01 15.41 -81.96
CA LYS A 143 20.27 16.81 -82.31
C LYS A 143 20.56 17.71 -81.11
N LEU A 144 20.95 17.14 -79.96
CA LEU A 144 21.40 17.95 -78.83
C LEU A 144 22.86 18.37 -79.03
N PRO A 145 23.20 19.66 -78.85
CA PRO A 145 24.59 20.10 -78.91
C PRO A 145 25.40 19.46 -77.77
N PRO A 146 26.70 19.18 -77.98
CA PRO A 146 27.52 18.54 -76.96
C PRO A 146 27.59 19.39 -75.69
N PRO A 147 27.58 18.75 -74.50
CA PRO A 147 27.57 19.46 -73.23
C PRO A 147 28.84 20.30 -73.06
N LEU A 148 28.67 21.54 -72.59
CA LEU A 148 29.77 22.46 -72.35
C LEU A 148 30.66 21.92 -71.22
N GLN A 149 31.95 21.76 -71.52
CA GLN A 149 32.94 21.36 -70.52
C GLN A 149 33.40 22.57 -69.70
N PRO A 150 33.52 22.45 -68.38
CA PRO A 150 33.95 23.56 -67.53
C PRO A 150 35.41 23.92 -67.80
N GLN A 151 35.65 25.20 -68.12
CA GLN A 151 37.00 25.77 -68.16
C GLN A 151 37.45 26.11 -66.74
N VAL A 152 38.56 25.52 -66.30
CA VAL A 152 39.25 25.93 -65.07
C VAL A 152 40.04 27.20 -65.35
N TYR A 153 39.65 28.28 -64.69
CA TYR A 153 40.40 29.54 -64.71
C TYR A 153 41.57 29.43 -63.72
N ALA A 154 42.80 29.42 -64.22
CA ALA A 154 44.00 29.55 -63.40
C ALA A 154 44.28 31.04 -63.18
N GLY A 155 44.05 31.51 -61.95
CA GLY A 155 44.60 32.76 -61.41
C GLY A 155 45.67 32.44 -60.38
#